data_AF-A0A094BQ87-F1
#
_entry.id   AF-A0A094BQ87-F1
#
_cell.length_a   1.000
_cell.length_b   1.000
_cell.length_c   1.000
_cell.angle_alpha   90.00
_cell.angle_beta   90.00
_cell.angle_gamma   90.00
#
_symmetry.space_group_name_H-M   'P 1'
#
loop_
_entity.id
_entity.type
_entity.pdbx_description
1 polymer ?
#
loop_
_entity_poly.entity_id
_entity_poly.type
_entity_poly.pdbx_seq_one_letter_code
_entity_poly.pdbx_strand_id
1 'polypeptide(L)'
;MQYFAILGLLPVVLGAATTTLPKSAGAVATNKPIAVSGSFDGGMKMYDRNPSVCQGQSETGEADAMFVLEDGATLSNVIIGPNQAEGVHCKGTCTINNVWWSDVCEDAM
;
A
#
# COMPACT_ATOMS: atom_id res chain seq x y z
N MET A 1 40.66 -40.61 8.03
CA MET A 1 39.97 -39.32 8.25
C MET A 1 38.71 -39.31 7.40
N GLN A 2 37.54 -39.38 8.02
CA GLN A 2 36.26 -39.27 7.33
C GLN A 2 35.63 -37.95 7.79
N TYR A 3 35.61 -36.96 6.91
CA TYR A 3 35.00 -35.66 7.18
C TYR A 3 33.49 -35.80 7.04
N PHE A 4 32.75 -35.65 8.14
CA PHE A 4 31.30 -35.44 8.09
C PHE A 4 31.04 -33.96 7.78
N ALA A 5 30.55 -33.68 6.56
CA ALA A 5 29.98 -32.39 6.23
C ALA A 5 28.56 -32.32 6.79
N ILE A 6 28.36 -31.49 7.81
CA ILE A 6 27.02 -31.18 8.33
C ILE A 6 26.42 -30.12 7.39
N LEU A 7 25.56 -30.54 6.46
CA LEU A 7 24.67 -29.62 5.74
C LEU A 7 23.62 -29.10 6.74
N GLY A 8 23.80 -27.87 7.23
CA GLY A 8 22.76 -27.18 7.99
C GLY A 8 21.60 -26.81 7.08
N LEU A 9 20.41 -27.35 7.38
CA LEU A 9 19.15 -26.89 6.80
C LEU A 9 18.83 -25.51 7.39
N LEU A 10 18.96 -24.45 6.59
CA LEU A 10 18.40 -23.14 6.90
C LEU A 10 16.87 -23.23 6.72
N PRO A 11 16.06 -22.94 7.75
CA PRO A 11 14.61 -22.92 7.59
C PRO A 11 14.23 -21.78 6.65
N VAL A 12 13.69 -22.13 5.48
CA VAL A 12 12.99 -21.18 4.60
C VAL A 12 11.67 -20.86 5.29
N VAL A 13 11.53 -19.65 5.82
CA VAL A 13 10.24 -19.16 6.32
C VAL A 13 9.37 -18.82 5.11
N LEU A 14 8.45 -19.72 4.75
CA LEU A 14 7.39 -19.40 3.80
C LEU A 14 6.35 -18.52 4.51
N GLY A 15 6.23 -17.27 4.08
CA GLY A 15 5.10 -16.42 4.47
C GLY A 15 3.81 -16.91 3.80
N ALA A 16 2.79 -17.24 4.57
CA ALA A 16 1.48 -17.61 4.04
C ALA A 16 0.77 -16.36 3.48
N ALA A 17 0.17 -16.46 2.29
CA ALA A 17 -0.73 -15.44 1.79
C ALA A 17 -1.95 -15.32 2.72
N THR A 18 -2.33 -14.10 3.10
CA THR A 18 -3.51 -13.82 3.93
C THR A 18 -4.55 -13.07 3.11
N THR A 19 -5.82 -13.42 3.31
CA THR A 19 -6.99 -12.67 2.80
C THR A 19 -7.56 -11.72 3.86
N THR A 20 -6.98 -11.71 5.05
CA THR A 20 -7.41 -10.86 6.17
C THR A 20 -6.54 -9.61 6.21
N LEU A 21 -7.17 -8.45 6.10
CA LEU A 21 -6.53 -7.17 6.32
C LEU A 21 -6.03 -7.06 7.77
N PRO A 22 -4.92 -6.35 8.01
CA PRO A 22 -4.52 -6.00 9.36
C PRO A 22 -5.59 -5.13 10.04
N LYS A 23 -5.67 -5.22 11.37
CA LYS A 23 -6.58 -4.39 12.15
C LYS A 23 -6.21 -2.92 12.00
N SER A 24 -7.16 -2.12 11.50
CA SER A 24 -7.00 -0.68 11.38
C SER A 24 -6.85 -0.01 12.75
N ALA A 25 -5.94 0.96 12.84
CA ALA A 25 -5.72 1.79 14.03
C ALA A 25 -6.58 3.08 14.05
N GLY A 26 -7.48 3.25 13.08
CA GLY A 26 -8.34 4.43 12.93
C GLY A 26 -8.58 4.76 11.46
N ALA A 27 -9.40 5.78 11.18
CA ALA A 27 -9.75 6.16 9.82
C ALA A 27 -9.41 7.63 9.53
N VAL A 28 -9.02 7.91 8.28
CA VAL A 28 -8.78 9.23 7.73
C VAL A 28 -9.51 9.32 6.39
N ALA A 29 -10.39 10.32 6.25
CA ALA A 29 -11.10 10.57 5.01
C ALA A 29 -10.67 11.91 4.42
N THR A 30 -10.43 11.95 3.11
CA THR A 30 -9.98 13.17 2.42
C THR A 30 -10.70 13.33 1.08
N ASN A 31 -10.88 14.56 0.62
CA ASN A 31 -11.48 14.85 -0.69
C ASN A 31 -10.45 15.06 -1.80
N LYS A 32 -9.16 14.86 -1.52
CA LYS A 32 -8.01 15.07 -2.42
C LYS A 32 -6.88 14.10 -2.08
N PRO A 33 -5.96 13.80 -3.02
CA PRO A 33 -4.86 12.90 -2.75
C PRO A 33 -3.94 13.47 -1.67
N ILE A 34 -3.31 12.57 -0.92
CA ILE A 34 -2.28 12.94 0.05
C ILE A 34 -0.93 12.94 -0.66
N ALA A 35 -0.34 14.13 -0.82
CA ALA A 35 1.00 14.27 -1.39
C ALA A 35 2.08 13.88 -0.37
N VAL A 36 3.05 13.06 -0.79
CA VAL A 36 4.14 12.55 0.05
C VAL A 36 5.47 12.74 -0.68
N SER A 37 6.36 13.56 -0.13
CA SER A 37 7.69 13.84 -0.72
C SER A 37 8.86 13.16 0.00
N GLY A 38 8.59 12.38 1.04
CA GLY A 38 9.58 11.72 1.89
C GLY A 38 9.01 10.43 2.46
N SER A 39 9.22 10.16 3.75
CA SER A 39 8.59 9.04 4.42
C SER A 39 7.25 9.45 5.04
N PHE A 40 6.21 8.66 4.78
CA PHE A 40 4.92 8.74 5.44
C PHE A 40 4.57 7.40 6.08
N ASP A 41 4.45 7.38 7.40
CA ASP A 41 3.91 6.25 8.16
C ASP A 41 2.45 6.55 8.53
N GLY A 42 1.52 5.79 7.97
CA GLY A 42 0.08 5.93 8.21
C GLY A 42 -0.40 5.34 9.53
N GLY A 43 0.48 4.69 10.31
CA GLY A 43 0.16 4.12 11.62
C GLY A 43 -0.89 3.01 11.56
N MET A 44 -0.95 2.26 10.44
CA MET A 44 -1.97 1.27 10.12
C MET A 44 -3.41 1.81 10.14
N LYS A 45 -3.61 3.09 9.85
CA LYS A 45 -4.95 3.66 9.65
C LYS A 45 -5.51 3.33 8.27
N MET A 46 -6.84 3.36 8.17
CA MET A 46 -7.56 3.31 6.90
C MET A 46 -7.67 4.71 6.32
N TYR A 47 -7.19 4.90 5.10
CA TYR A 47 -7.25 6.14 4.33
C TYR A 47 -8.22 5.95 3.18
N ASP A 48 -9.18 6.86 3.05
CA ASP A 48 -10.20 6.73 2.03
C ASP A 48 -10.63 8.09 1.48
N ARG A 49 -11.28 8.06 0.31
CA ARG A 49 -11.82 9.26 -0.33
C ARG A 49 -13.22 9.57 0.18
N ASN A 50 -13.49 10.85 0.42
CA ASN A 50 -14.83 11.35 0.74
C ASN A 50 -15.03 12.75 0.13
N PRO A 51 -15.91 12.93 -0.87
CA PRO A 51 -16.76 11.90 -1.47
C PRO A 51 -15.94 10.84 -2.22
N SER A 52 -16.59 9.72 -2.54
CA SER A 52 -16.00 8.69 -3.39
C SER A 52 -15.72 9.23 -4.79
N VAL A 53 -14.55 8.90 -5.31
CA VAL A 53 -14.13 9.22 -6.68
C VAL A 53 -14.00 7.95 -7.54
N CYS A 54 -14.18 6.77 -6.95
CA CYS A 54 -14.20 5.49 -7.66
C CYS A 54 -15.29 5.46 -8.74
N GLN A 55 -14.89 5.15 -9.98
CA GLN A 55 -15.78 5.03 -11.14
C GLN A 55 -15.68 3.64 -11.80
N GLY A 56 -15.29 2.63 -11.00
CA GLY A 56 -14.96 1.30 -11.48
C GLY A 56 -13.65 1.32 -12.26
N GLN A 57 -13.62 0.62 -13.40
CA GLN A 57 -12.44 0.46 -14.26
C GLN A 57 -12.32 1.54 -15.35
N SER A 58 -12.95 2.70 -15.13
CA SER A 58 -12.80 3.82 -16.04
C SER A 58 -11.49 4.52 -15.71
N GLU A 59 -10.63 4.71 -16.72
CA GLU A 59 -9.34 5.38 -16.53
C GLU A 59 -9.53 6.77 -15.91
N THR A 60 -8.86 7.03 -14.79
CA THR A 60 -8.84 8.36 -14.16
C THR A 60 -7.44 8.98 -14.19
N GLY A 61 -6.92 9.48 -13.08
CA GLY A 61 -5.58 10.05 -13.06
C GLY A 61 -5.17 10.53 -11.67
N GLU A 62 -3.98 11.09 -11.57
CA GLU A 62 -3.30 11.43 -10.31
C GLU A 62 -4.20 12.18 -9.28
N ALA A 63 -5.13 13.03 -9.72
CA ALA A 63 -6.02 13.78 -8.83
C ALA A 63 -7.04 12.90 -8.07
N ASP A 64 -7.35 11.73 -8.60
CA ASP A 64 -8.25 10.74 -8.01
C ASP A 64 -7.51 9.68 -7.19
N ALA A 65 -6.18 9.85 -7.04
CA ALA A 65 -5.35 9.00 -6.20
C ALA A 65 -5.69 9.09 -4.71
N MET A 66 -5.44 8.02 -3.95
CA MET A 66 -5.41 8.12 -2.48
C MET A 66 -4.10 8.79 -2.02
N PHE A 67 -2.97 8.39 -2.60
CA PHE A 67 -1.65 8.97 -2.33
C PHE A 67 -0.91 9.32 -3.61
N VAL A 68 -0.18 10.44 -3.59
CA VAL A 68 0.75 10.82 -4.67
C VAL A 68 2.14 10.93 -4.06
N LEU A 69 3.05 10.09 -4.52
CA LEU A 69 4.41 9.98 -4.01
C LEU A 69 5.38 10.64 -4.99
N GLU A 70 6.17 11.60 -4.51
CA GLU A 70 7.28 12.14 -5.27
C GLU A 70 8.41 11.09 -5.41
N ASP A 71 9.34 11.31 -6.33
CA ASP A 71 10.49 10.43 -6.52
C ASP A 71 11.31 10.27 -5.23
N GLY A 72 11.60 9.03 -4.87
CA GLY A 72 12.26 8.61 -3.64
C GLY A 72 11.36 8.47 -2.40
N ALA A 73 10.07 8.79 -2.49
CA ALA A 73 9.17 8.75 -1.34
C ALA A 73 8.87 7.32 -0.85
N THR A 74 8.54 7.20 0.43
CA THR A 74 8.15 5.93 1.07
C THR A 74 6.79 6.07 1.73
N LEU A 75 5.85 5.19 1.38
CA LEU A 75 4.59 5.01 2.07
C LEU A 75 4.67 3.74 2.93
N SER A 76 4.26 3.84 4.20
CA SER A 76 4.25 2.68 5.09
C SER A 76 3.03 2.61 5.99
N ASN A 77 2.65 1.39 6.33
CA ASN A 77 1.62 1.09 7.33
C ASN A 77 0.29 1.80 7.03
N VAL A 78 -0.27 1.55 5.86
CA VAL A 78 -1.51 2.18 5.39
C VAL A 78 -2.49 1.08 4.96
N ILE A 79 -3.77 1.29 5.25
CA ILE A 79 -4.86 0.56 4.62
C ILE A 79 -5.59 1.55 3.71
N ILE A 80 -5.75 1.23 2.42
CA ILE A 80 -6.42 2.06 1.42
C ILE A 80 -7.85 1.54 1.27
N GLY A 81 -8.81 2.44 1.43
CA GLY A 81 -10.23 2.17 1.33
C GLY A 81 -10.75 2.07 -0.10
N PRO A 82 -12.03 1.68 -0.27
CA PRO A 82 -12.61 1.38 -1.58
C PRO A 82 -13.02 2.61 -2.40
N ASN A 83 -13.02 3.82 -1.82
CA ASN A 83 -13.63 5.00 -2.46
C ASN A 83 -12.65 5.82 -3.31
N GLN A 84 -11.37 5.46 -3.28
CA GLN A 84 -10.35 5.91 -4.24
C GLN A 84 -10.59 5.33 -5.63
N ALA A 85 -10.19 6.02 -6.69
CA ALA A 85 -10.12 5.44 -8.03
C ALA A 85 -8.73 4.84 -8.25
N GLU A 86 -7.73 5.70 -8.04
CA GLU A 86 -6.31 5.45 -8.20
C GLU A 86 -5.67 5.21 -6.81
N GLY A 87 -5.01 4.07 -6.59
CA GLY A 87 -4.54 3.75 -5.24
C GLY A 87 -3.36 4.63 -4.82
N VAL A 88 -2.18 4.38 -5.39
CA VAL A 88 -0.96 5.12 -5.09
C VAL A 88 -0.25 5.54 -6.37
N HIS A 89 -0.21 6.83 -6.68
CA HIS A 89 0.52 7.31 -7.86
C HIS A 89 1.96 7.66 -7.51
N CYS A 90 2.95 7.00 -8.11
CA CYS A 90 4.38 7.32 -7.92
C CYS A 90 4.96 8.12 -9.09
N LYS A 91 5.46 9.33 -8.83
CA LYS A 91 6.09 10.22 -9.84
C LYS A 91 7.51 9.84 -10.24
N GLY A 92 7.98 8.70 -9.76
CA GLY A 92 9.33 8.20 -9.89
C GLY A 92 9.48 6.88 -9.13
N THR A 93 10.69 6.58 -8.67
CA THR A 93 10.91 5.44 -7.78
C THR A 93 10.24 5.72 -6.44
N CYS A 94 9.48 4.78 -5.91
CA CYS A 94 8.88 4.91 -4.59
C CYS A 94 8.99 3.59 -3.82
N THR A 95 8.87 3.66 -2.49
CA THR A 95 8.81 2.47 -1.64
C THR A 95 7.43 2.33 -1.03
N ILE A 96 6.80 1.18 -1.26
CA ILE A 96 5.53 0.80 -0.67
C ILE A 96 5.80 -0.34 0.32
N ASN A 97 5.61 -0.08 1.62
CA ASN A 97 6.00 -1.01 2.67
C ASN A 97 4.85 -1.23 3.67
N ASN A 98 4.33 -2.46 3.74
CA ASN A 98 3.18 -2.78 4.59
C ASN A 98 1.95 -1.88 4.29
N VAL A 99 1.64 -1.71 2.99
CA VAL A 99 0.44 -1.03 2.50
C VAL A 99 -0.55 -2.07 2.00
N TRP A 100 -1.82 -1.88 2.32
CA TRP A 100 -2.90 -2.82 2.07
C TRP A 100 -4.04 -2.11 1.37
N TRP A 101 -4.70 -2.78 0.43
CA TRP A 101 -5.93 -2.27 -0.20
C TRP A 101 -7.10 -3.11 0.29
N SER A 102 -8.12 -2.48 0.86
CA SER A 102 -9.33 -3.20 1.25
C SER A 102 -10.16 -3.61 0.05
N ASP A 103 -10.14 -2.78 -0.99
CA ASP A 103 -10.70 -3.03 -2.31
C ASP A 103 -9.99 -2.13 -3.32
N VAL A 104 -9.67 -2.67 -4.50
CA VAL A 104 -9.06 -1.89 -5.58
C VAL A 104 -10.17 -1.46 -6.53
N CYS A 105 -10.28 -0.16 -6.80
CA CYS A 105 -11.32 0.37 -7.67
C CYS A 105 -10.94 0.30 -9.15
N GLU A 106 -10.02 1.16 -9.59
CA GLU A 106 -9.44 1.16 -10.93
C GLU A 106 -8.10 0.42 -10.85
N ASP A 107 -7.09 1.09 -10.29
CA ASP A 107 -5.74 0.58 -10.13
C ASP A 107 -5.27 0.66 -8.68
N ALA A 108 -4.38 -0.26 -8.29
CA ALA A 108 -3.80 -0.28 -6.95
C ALA A 108 -2.68 0.76 -6.80
N MET A 109 -1.91 0.99 -7.86
CA MET A 109 -0.73 1.85 -7.90
C MET A 109 -0.36 2.20 -9.35
#